data_AF-A0A8C6DXJ6-F1
#
_entry.id   AF-A0A8C6DXJ6-F1
#
_cell.length_a   1.000
_cell.length_b   1.000
_cell.length_c   1.000
_cell.angle_alpha   90.00
_cell.angle_beta   90.00
_cell.angle_gamma   90.00
#
_symmetry.space_group_name_H-M   'P 1'
#
loop_
_entity.id
_entity.type
_entity.pdbx_description
1 polymer ?
#
loop_
_entity_poly.entity_id
_entity_poly.type
_entity_poly.pdbx_seq_one_letter_code
_entity_poly.pdbx_strand_id
1 'polypeptide(L)' 'MACSEQVQDFTKCCKDSGVLMVVKCRKENSALKDCLTSYYKDPAFYEECKMEYLKEREEFRRTGIPTKKRLQKLPTSM' A
#
# COMPACT_ATOMS: atom_id res chain seq x y z
N MET A 1 -4.66 8.02 6.94
CA MET A 1 -4.02 7.05 6.02
C MET A 1 -3.54 5.89 6.88
N ALA A 2 -3.82 4.64 6.51
CA ALA A 2 -3.37 3.49 7.28
C ALA A 2 -1.84 3.54 7.46
N CYS A 3 -1.36 3.17 8.65
CA CYS A 3 0.05 3.11 9.01
C CYS A 3 0.86 4.41 8.83
N SER A 4 0.22 5.59 8.88
CA SER A 4 0.90 6.88 8.60
C SER A 4 2.05 7.18 9.56
N GLU A 5 1.92 6.80 10.83
CA GLU A 5 2.96 6.96 11.85
C GLU A 5 4.18 6.09 11.54
N GLN A 6 3.97 4.80 11.27
CA GLN A 6 5.03 3.86 10.92
C GLN A 6 5.74 4.26 9.62
N VAL A 7 5.01 4.84 8.66
CA VAL A 7 5.59 5.42 7.45
C VAL A 7 6.47 6.63 7.78
N GLN A 8 6.04 7.52 8.66
CA GLN A 8 6.83 8.68 9.07
C GLN A 8 8.11 8.26 9.79
N ASP A 9 8.03 7.32 10.72
CA ASP A 9 9.18 6.81 11.46
C ASP A 9 10.18 6.10 10.56
N PHE A 10 9.69 5.23 9.66
CA PHE A 10 10.55 4.57 8.68
C PHE A 10 11.20 5.58 7.74
N THR A 11 10.43 6.56 7.23
CA THR A 11 10.95 7.61 6.34
C THR A 11 12.02 8.45 7.03
N LYS A 12 11.81 8.80 8.30
CA LYS A 12 12.78 9.55 9.10
C LYS A 12 14.08 8.75 9.26
N CYS A 13 13.99 7.48 9.66
CA CYS A 13 15.17 6.62 9.78
C CYS A 13 15.93 6.49 8.45
N CYS A 14 15.20 6.34 7.33
CA CYS A 14 15.82 6.23 6.00
C CYS A 14 16.60 7.48 5.63
N LYS A 15 16.04 8.66 5.89
CA LYS A 15 16.70 9.95 5.64
C LYS A 15 17.97 10.11 6.49
N ASP A 16 17.91 9.72 7.76
CA ASP A 16 19.04 9.86 8.68
C ASP A 16 20.16 8.83 8.41
N SER A 17 19.79 7.64 7.93
CA SER A 17 20.73 6.52 7.72
C SER A 17 21.34 6.48 6.31
N GLY A 18 20.75 7.18 5.34
CA GLY A 18 21.18 7.18 3.94
C GLY A 18 21.31 5.75 3.38
N VAL A 19 22.43 5.45 2.71
CA VAL A 19 22.70 4.13 2.11
C VAL A 19 22.66 2.99 3.14
N LEU A 20 22.95 3.27 4.42
CA LEU A 20 22.95 2.26 5.48
C LEU A 20 21.55 1.93 6.02
N MET A 21 20.48 2.54 5.48
CA MET A 21 19.10 2.35 5.92
C MET A 21 18.65 0.88 5.95
N VAL A 22 19.12 0.05 5.02
CA VAL A 22 18.72 -1.37 4.93
C VAL A 22 19.16 -2.19 6.15
N VAL A 23 20.25 -1.75 6.79
CA VAL A 23 20.78 -2.38 8.01
C VAL A 23 20.25 -1.67 9.25
N LYS A 24 20.25 -0.33 9.25
CA LYS A 24 19.91 0.47 10.44
C LYS A 24 18.40 0.58 10.72
N CYS A 25 17.57 0.64 9.68
CA CYS A 25 16.13 0.88 9.81
C CYS A 25 15.28 -0.39 9.84
N ARG A 26 15.85 -1.52 10.26
CA ARG A 26 15.15 -2.81 10.29
C ARG A 26 13.98 -2.81 11.27
N LYS A 27 14.11 -2.11 12.40
CA LYS A 27 13.08 -2.03 13.43
C LYS A 27 11.84 -1.30 12.90
N GLU A 28 12.04 -0.12 12.33
CA GLU A 28 10.99 0.73 11.76
C GLU A 28 10.34 0.02 10.56
N ASN A 29 11.14 -0.67 9.73
CA ASN A 29 10.64 -1.47 8.63
C ASN A 29 9.76 -2.64 9.11
N SER A 30 10.15 -3.35 10.17
CA SER A 30 9.32 -4.41 10.75
C SER A 30 8.01 -3.85 11.30
N ALA A 31 8.05 -2.75 12.05
CA ALA A 31 6.83 -2.11 12.57
C ALA A 31 5.88 -1.67 11.44
N LEU A 32 6.42 -1.09 10.37
CA LEU A 32 5.63 -0.74 9.18
C LEU A 32 5.04 -1.98 8.50
N LYS A 33 5.85 -3.03 8.32
CA LYS A 33 5.37 -4.30 7.75
C LYS A 33 4.27 -4.94 8.58
N ASP A 34 4.41 -4.95 9.90
CA ASP A 34 3.42 -5.54 10.80
C ASP A 34 2.10 -4.78 10.72
N CYS A 35 2.17 -3.44 10.70
CA CYS A 35 1.00 -2.60 10.49
C CYS A 35 0.31 -2.88 9.15
N LEU A 36 1.05 -2.90 8.04
CA LEU A 36 0.45 -3.18 6.72
C LEU A 36 -0.11 -4.61 6.62
N THR A 37 0.57 -5.56 7.24
CA THR A 37 0.16 -6.97 7.21
C THR A 37 -1.10 -7.21 8.02
N SER A 38 -1.35 -6.45 9.09
CA SER A 38 -2.59 -6.57 9.87
C SER A 38 -3.81 -6.23 9.01
N TYR A 39 -3.76 -5.14 8.24
CA TYR A 39 -4.81 -4.79 7.28
C TYR A 39 -4.91 -5.80 6.14
N TYR A 40 -3.79 -6.26 5.60
CA TYR A 40 -3.80 -7.26 4.52
C TYR A 40 -4.44 -8.60 4.95
N LYS A 41 -4.28 -8.98 6.22
CA LYS A 41 -4.85 -10.20 6.79
C LYS A 41 -6.26 -10.02 7.35
N ASP A 42 -6.78 -8.80 7.37
CA ASP A 42 -8.14 -8.53 7.85
C ASP A 42 -9.17 -9.10 6.85
N PRO A 43 -9.99 -10.09 7.26
CA PRO A 43 -11.00 -10.67 6.39
C PRO A 43 -12.04 -9.65 5.92
N ALA A 44 -12.34 -8.62 6.72
CA ALA A 44 -13.29 -7.58 6.35
C ALA A 44 -12.74 -6.74 5.19
N PHE A 45 -11.45 -6.38 5.25
CA PHE A 45 -10.77 -5.67 4.18
C PHE A 45 -10.72 -6.49 2.89
N TYR A 46 -10.48 -7.81 2.99
CA TYR A 46 -10.50 -8.70 1.84
C TYR A 46 -11.87 -8.74 1.16
N GLU A 47 -12.95 -8.87 1.92
CA GLU A 47 -14.31 -8.91 1.37
C GLU A 47 -14.70 -7.56 0.75
N GLU A 48 -14.31 -6.43 1.34
CA GLU A 48 -14.49 -5.11 0.73
C GLU A 48 -13.81 -5.02 -0.64
N CYS A 49 -12.51 -5.36 -0.71
CA CYS A 49 -11.75 -5.38 -1.95
C CYS A 49 -12.35 -6.32 -3.00
N LYS A 50 -12.86 -7.48 -2.57
CA LYS A 50 -13.51 -8.45 -3.44
C LYS A 50 -14.81 -7.91 -4.02
N MET A 51 -15.63 -7.23 -3.21
CA MET A 51 -16.87 -6.60 -3.68
C MET A 51 -16.59 -5.48 -4.69
N GLU A 52 -15.58 -4.65 -4.42
CA GLU A 52 -15.13 -3.61 -5.36
C GLU A 52 -14.68 -4.23 -6.69
N TYR A 53 -13.84 -5.27 -6.65
CA TYR A 53 -13.40 -5.99 -7.85
C TYR A 53 -14.56 -6.60 -8.64
N LEU A 54 -15.53 -7.22 -7.96
CA LEU A 54 -16.70 -7.82 -8.62
C LEU A 54 -17.56 -6.75 -9.30
N LYS A 55 -17.75 -5.60 -8.66
CA LYS A 55 -18.48 -4.47 -9.23
C LYS A 55 -17.78 -3.91 -10.47
N GLU A 56 -16.46 -3.67 -10.41
CA GLU A 56 -15.67 -3.23 -11.57
C GLU A 56 -15.76 -4.24 -12.72
N ARG A 57 -15.71 -5.54 -12.40
CA ARG A 57 -15.81 -6.62 -13.38
C ARG A 57 -17.20 -6.66 -14.03
N GLU A 58 -18.26 -6.44 -13.27
CA GLU A 58 -19.62 -6.38 -13.79
C GLU A 58 -19.81 -5.17 -14.72
N GLU A 59 -19.32 -4.00 -14.31
CA GLU A 59 -19.33 -2.79 -15.15
C GLU A 59 -18.58 -2.99 -16.46
N PHE A 60 -17.40 -3.62 -16.40
CA PHE A 60 -16.63 -3.97 -17.59
C PHE A 60 -17.39 -4.95 -18.49
N ARG A 61 -18.03 -5.98 -17.93
CA ARG A 61 -18.86 -6.92 -18.71
C ARG A 61 -20.06 -6.23 -19.37
N ARG A 62 -20.66 -5.25 -18.70
CA ARG A 62 -21.83 -4.52 -19.22
C ARG A 62 -21.46 -3.52 -20.31
N THR A 63 -20.34 -2.82 -20.16
CA THR A 63 -19.99 -1.65 -20.99
C THR A 63 -18.82 -1.87 -21.94
N GLY A 64 -17.98 -2.88 -21.68
CA GLY A 64 -16.70 -3.09 -22.37
C GLY A 64 -15.61 -2.07 -21.99
N ILE A 65 -15.88 -1.12 -21.09
CA ILE A 65 -14.96 -0.04 -20.71
C ILE A 65 -14.33 -0.36 -19.35
N PRO A 66 -12.98 -0.40 -19.22
CA PRO A 66 -12.32 -0.66 -17.95
C PRO A 66 -12.42 0.56 -17.01
N THR A 67 -12.93 0.35 -15.80
CA THR A 67 -13.10 1.39 -14.77
C THR A 67 -11.76 1.94 -14.27
N LYS A 68 -10.77 1.05 -14.11
CA LYS A 68 -9.40 1.44 -13.75
C LYS A 68 -8.66 1.95 -14.98
N LYS A 69 -8.57 3.28 -15.12
CA LYS A 69 -7.40 3.88 -15.78
C LYS A 69 -6.20 3.43 -14.95
N ARG A 70 -5.38 2.51 -15.47
CA ARG A 70 -4.13 2.06 -14.84
C ARG A 70 -3.45 3.32 -14.30
N LEU A 71 -3.50 3.51 -12.97
CA LEU A 71 -3.13 4.77 -12.32
C LEU A 71 -1.81 5.22 -12.94
N GLN A 72 -1.78 6.45 -13.46
CA GLN A 72 -0.54 7.07 -13.92
C GLN A 72 0.50 6.78 -12.84
N LYS A 73 1.59 6.12 -13.22
CA LYS A 73 2.66 5.70 -12.31
C LYS A 73 2.89 6.84 -11.32
N LEU A 74 2.87 6.54 -10.02
CA LEU A 74 3.22 7.54 -9.00
C LEU A 74 4.51 8.22 -9.49
N PRO A 75 4.55 9.55 -9.62
CA PRO A 75 5.77 10.23 -10.04
C PRO A 75 6.87 9.81 -9.07
N THR A 76 7.83 9.04 -9.57
CA THR A 76 8.98 8.59 -8.80
C THR A 76 9.94 9.77 -8.76
N SER A 77 9.66 10.75 -7.89
CA SER A 77 10.69 11.73 -7.53
C SER A 77 11.67 11.00 -6.63
N MET A 78 12.87 10.76 -7.16
CA MET A 78 14.08 10.54 -6.37
C MET A 78 14.47 11.84 -5.66
#